data_AF-A0A432J3K6-F1
#
_entry.id   AF-A0A432J3K6-F1
#
_cell.length_a   1.000
_cell.length_b   1.000
_cell.length_c   1.000
_cell.angle_alpha   90.00
_cell.angle_beta   90.00
_cell.angle_gamma   90.00
#
_symmetry.space_group_name_H-M   'P 1'
#
loop_
_entity.id
_entity.type
_entity.pdbx_description
1 polymer ?
#
loop_
_entity_poly.entity_id
_entity_poly.type
_entity_poly.pdbx_seq_one_letter_code
_entity_poly.pdbx_strand_id
1 'polypeptide(L)'
;MPTPTETLTPTATSSPSGHTFHESEVRTGPAPTFPVIGVVAADQEVPMEAIDPTGKWVKITVTGADQTWVARSDLFFPEGVTLPVMTDLPFLPLLPTPDDSVRLYETSITIPTYPWKDFLKPVFDKETQWDYTLFDQVAYDASNPHPSPKNYKLINLENRWIHLNVMPELGGRIYELIFKPTGADEFYKNLVIKPSPWGPGPHGNGWLAAGGLEWALPVPEHGYAWSEEWGYITLPGEKKQAVTVFDKHQNTVHLSVTVALQPDKAGFDLHFNLKNRSKRVVALSYWSNAMLAPGPANTLSPDLSFFYPTDKVVVHSTGDKSLPKPGEICSWPNYQGRDMNRLGNWHEWLGFFAFPQAQKDWAAVYDVAANEGIVRIFPHTKVHGLKGFAFGWDNPISPDKYTDDGSAYMEMQGGLAANYDEQFPLAAGEEYDWDEFWYPVAGIHGVTQADQHGAVNLRNENDGLHLYLFSVSPISGDISIRDASGVIYHASIDIAPNSPAGITLPKAQAPISFSLHPADGTVDWKMSGLTP
;
A
#
# COMPACT_ATOMS: atom_id res chain seq x y z
N MET A 1 19.57 -24.60 22.64
CA MET A 1 20.46 -23.51 23.10
C MET A 1 21.86 -23.76 22.62
N PRO A 2 22.39 -22.84 21.80
CA PRO A 2 23.67 -22.21 22.07
C PRO A 2 23.46 -20.70 22.31
N THR A 3 24.29 -20.16 23.18
CA THR A 3 24.34 -18.78 23.68
C THR A 3 24.57 -17.76 22.54
N PRO A 4 24.00 -16.54 22.57
CA PRO A 4 24.44 -15.48 21.69
C PRO A 4 25.86 -15.06 22.10
N THR A 5 26.79 -15.13 21.16
CA THR A 5 28.13 -14.55 21.28
C THR A 5 27.99 -13.04 21.42
N GLU A 6 28.63 -12.45 22.43
CA GLU A 6 28.68 -11.00 22.66
C GLU A 6 29.10 -10.25 21.39
N THR A 7 28.28 -9.27 21.02
CA THR A 7 28.65 -8.24 20.03
C THR A 7 29.69 -7.32 20.66
N LEU A 8 30.94 -7.41 20.19
CA LEU A 8 31.95 -6.41 20.52
C LEU A 8 31.63 -5.11 19.77
N THR A 9 31.13 -4.11 20.48
CA THR A 9 30.96 -2.75 19.99
C THR A 9 32.33 -2.07 19.86
N PRO A 10 32.73 -1.55 18.68
CA PRO A 10 33.88 -0.66 18.59
C PRO A 10 33.56 0.69 19.22
N THR A 11 34.36 1.12 20.18
CA THR A 11 34.32 2.47 20.74
C THR A 11 35.09 3.42 19.81
N ALA A 12 34.41 4.20 18.97
CA ALA A 12 35.04 5.33 18.31
C ALA A 12 35.15 6.49 19.32
N THR A 13 36.34 6.71 19.89
CA THR A 13 36.56 7.77 20.90
C THR A 13 36.84 9.16 20.34
N SER A 14 36.86 9.36 19.02
CA SER A 14 36.87 10.69 18.39
C SER A 14 36.81 10.53 16.87
N SER A 15 35.94 11.27 16.18
CA SER A 15 36.03 11.40 14.72
C SER A 15 37.37 12.02 14.34
N PRO A 16 38.01 11.57 13.26
CA PRO A 16 39.15 12.28 12.68
C PRO A 16 38.73 13.71 12.35
N SER A 17 39.59 14.70 12.61
CA SER A 17 39.35 16.10 12.23
C SER A 17 40.04 16.42 10.90
N GLY A 18 39.42 17.24 10.05
CA GLY A 18 40.03 17.73 8.80
C GLY A 18 39.79 16.87 7.55
N HIS A 19 38.82 15.96 7.57
CA HIS A 19 38.29 15.32 6.36
C HIS A 19 37.25 16.23 5.70
N THR A 20 37.13 16.17 4.39
CA THR A 20 36.09 16.90 3.66
C THR A 20 35.48 15.99 2.61
N PHE A 21 34.20 16.17 2.35
CA PHE A 21 33.48 15.44 1.33
C PHE A 21 33.53 16.18 -0.01
N HIS A 22 33.60 15.43 -1.11
CA HIS A 22 32.93 15.84 -2.34
C HIS A 22 31.42 15.61 -2.16
N GLU A 23 30.58 16.22 -3.00
CA GLU A 23 29.15 15.91 -2.97
C GLU A 23 28.95 14.38 -3.10
N SER A 24 28.39 13.76 -2.06
CA SER A 24 28.34 12.30 -1.94
C SER A 24 26.98 11.84 -1.47
N GLU A 25 26.44 10.82 -2.15
CA GLU A 25 25.17 10.21 -1.79
C GLU A 25 25.29 9.41 -0.48
N VAL A 26 24.40 9.70 0.46
CA VAL A 26 24.26 8.94 1.69
C VAL A 26 23.31 7.77 1.45
N ARG A 27 23.75 6.57 1.77
CA ARG A 27 23.02 5.32 1.52
C ARG A 27 22.75 4.55 2.79
N THR A 28 21.74 3.68 2.76
CA THR A 28 21.40 2.79 3.89
C THR A 28 22.41 1.64 4.10
N GLY A 29 23.38 1.46 3.19
CA GLY A 29 24.40 0.43 3.30
C GLY A 29 25.61 0.63 2.38
N PRO A 30 26.69 -0.17 2.57
CA PRO A 30 27.99 0.01 1.92
C PRO A 30 28.05 -0.61 0.50
N ALA A 31 27.11 -0.26 -0.37
CA ALA A 31 27.15 -0.62 -1.79
C ALA A 31 26.28 0.34 -2.63
N PRO A 32 26.56 0.50 -3.94
CA PRO A 32 25.74 1.33 -4.82
C PRO A 32 24.29 0.84 -4.98
N THR A 33 24.01 -0.39 -4.56
CA THR A 33 22.68 -1.02 -4.61
C THR A 33 21.81 -0.68 -3.40
N PHE A 34 22.35 -0.07 -2.35
CA PHE A 34 21.53 0.40 -1.22
C PHE A 34 20.83 1.72 -1.56
N PRO A 35 19.56 1.90 -1.13
CA PRO A 35 18.82 3.15 -1.29
C PRO A 35 19.62 4.38 -0.85
N VAL A 36 19.51 5.45 -1.64
CA VAL A 36 20.03 6.78 -1.29
C VAL A 36 18.99 7.47 -0.40
N ILE A 37 19.43 7.96 0.76
CA ILE A 37 18.59 8.59 1.79
C ILE A 37 18.99 10.05 2.05
N GLY A 38 19.99 10.56 1.33
CA GLY A 38 20.43 11.94 1.45
C GLY A 38 21.71 12.20 0.68
N VAL A 39 22.27 13.38 0.89
CA VAL A 39 23.54 13.82 0.29
C VAL A 39 24.35 14.54 1.36
N VAL A 40 25.66 14.27 1.42
CA VAL A 40 26.63 15.13 2.12
C VAL A 40 27.15 16.15 1.12
N ALA A 41 27.02 17.45 1.43
CA ALA A 41 27.48 18.50 0.54
C ALA A 41 29.01 18.54 0.45
N ALA A 42 29.52 19.11 -0.64
CA ALA A 42 30.95 19.37 -0.77
C ALA A 42 31.47 20.22 0.39
N ASP A 43 32.68 19.92 0.87
CA ASP A 43 33.38 20.56 1.99
C ASP A 43 32.67 20.44 3.37
N GLN A 44 31.59 19.67 3.48
CA GLN A 44 30.94 19.39 4.76
C GLN A 44 31.78 18.40 5.59
N GLU A 45 31.86 18.62 6.91
CA GLU A 45 32.42 17.66 7.87
C GLU A 45 31.28 16.87 8.53
N VAL A 46 31.31 15.54 8.42
CA VAL A 46 30.37 14.62 9.09
C VAL A 46 31.14 13.60 9.93
N PRO A 47 30.72 13.27 11.17
CA PRO A 47 31.38 12.24 11.97
C PRO A 47 31.47 10.91 11.23
N MET A 48 32.64 10.27 11.29
CA MET A 48 32.88 8.94 10.72
C MET A 48 33.03 7.91 11.83
N GLU A 49 32.35 6.77 11.69
CA GLU A 49 32.28 5.72 12.71
C GLU A 49 33.17 4.54 12.36
N ALA A 50 33.10 4.05 11.13
CA ALA A 50 33.73 2.81 10.71
C ALA A 50 33.93 2.75 9.18
N ILE A 51 34.66 1.74 8.72
CA ILE A 51 34.75 1.35 7.31
C ILE A 51 34.22 -0.05 7.10
N ASP A 52 33.75 -0.34 5.90
CA ASP A 52 33.39 -1.70 5.51
C ASP A 52 34.66 -2.57 5.33
N PRO A 53 34.53 -3.91 5.28
CA PRO A 53 35.67 -4.82 5.12
C PRO A 53 36.45 -4.63 3.82
N THR A 54 35.84 -4.07 2.77
CA THR A 54 36.54 -3.74 1.52
C THR A 54 37.28 -2.41 1.56
N GLY A 55 37.00 -1.58 2.58
CA GLY A 55 37.53 -0.24 2.72
C GLY A 55 37.02 0.75 1.66
N LYS A 56 35.96 0.43 0.94
CA LYS A 56 35.37 1.28 -0.11
C LYS A 56 34.26 2.18 0.40
N TRP A 57 33.73 1.90 1.58
CA TRP A 57 32.60 2.61 2.17
C TRP A 57 32.91 3.05 3.59
N VAL A 58 32.42 4.23 3.95
CA VAL A 58 32.59 4.82 5.27
C VAL A 58 31.22 4.96 5.91
N LYS A 59 31.07 4.45 7.13
CA LYS A 59 29.89 4.70 7.94
C LYS A 59 30.01 6.08 8.57
N ILE A 60 28.99 6.90 8.41
CA ILE A 60 28.93 8.24 8.98
C ILE A 60 27.81 8.33 10.01
N THR A 61 27.80 9.40 10.80
CA THR A 61 26.69 9.74 11.70
C THR A 61 25.91 10.92 11.13
N VAL A 62 24.67 10.68 10.73
CA VAL A 62 23.71 11.74 10.38
C VAL A 62 22.60 11.75 11.43
N THR A 63 22.18 12.93 11.89
CA THR A 63 21.15 13.04 12.92
C THR A 63 19.85 12.37 12.45
N GLY A 64 19.38 11.38 13.20
CA GLY A 64 18.11 10.68 12.94
C GLY A 64 18.19 9.41 12.10
N ALA A 65 19.38 8.88 11.77
CA ALA A 65 19.53 7.63 11.02
C ALA A 65 20.69 6.75 11.55
N ASP A 66 20.40 5.48 11.85
CA ASP A 66 21.36 4.55 12.49
C ASP A 66 22.30 3.82 11.50
N GLN A 67 22.08 3.98 10.18
CA GLN A 67 22.80 3.27 9.12
C GLN A 67 23.01 4.17 7.90
N THR A 68 24.04 5.01 7.95
CA THR A 68 24.38 5.92 6.85
C THR A 68 25.79 5.65 6.34
N TRP A 69 25.90 5.43 5.03
CA TRP A 69 27.13 5.05 4.35
C TRP A 69 27.39 5.94 3.15
N VAL A 70 28.65 6.26 2.91
CA VAL A 70 29.12 7.08 1.78
C VAL A 70 30.32 6.40 1.13
N ALA A 71 30.52 6.64 -0.17
CA ALA A 71 31.64 6.06 -0.87
C ALA A 71 32.95 6.73 -0.41
N ARG A 72 33.96 5.93 -0.07
CA ARG A 72 35.29 6.43 0.35
C ARG A 72 35.97 7.24 -0.76
N SER A 73 35.65 6.97 -2.02
CA SER A 73 36.15 7.74 -3.17
C SER A 73 35.76 9.22 -3.11
N ASP A 74 34.68 9.53 -2.42
CA ASP A 74 34.08 10.87 -2.38
C ASP A 74 34.58 11.65 -1.16
N LEU A 75 35.56 11.11 -0.45
CA LEU A 75 36.07 11.65 0.81
C LEU A 75 37.55 11.98 0.68
N PHE A 76 37.90 13.23 0.96
CA PHE A 76 39.29 13.60 1.23
C PHE A 76 39.66 13.11 2.63
N PHE A 77 40.53 12.10 2.68
CA PHE A 77 40.94 11.44 3.92
C PHE A 77 42.36 11.85 4.31
N PRO A 78 42.58 12.47 5.49
CA PRO A 78 43.92 12.82 5.95
C PRO A 78 44.83 11.57 6.10
N GLU A 79 46.09 11.68 5.69
CA GLU A 79 47.06 10.59 5.85
C GLU A 79 47.25 10.22 7.33
N GLY A 80 47.31 8.92 7.62
CA GLY A 80 47.61 8.39 8.96
C GLY A 80 46.41 8.15 9.87
N VAL A 81 45.19 8.42 9.42
CA VAL A 81 43.95 8.12 10.15
C VAL A 81 43.49 6.68 9.88
N THR A 82 43.12 5.94 10.93
CA THR A 82 42.54 4.58 10.82
C THR A 82 41.17 4.53 11.48
N LEU A 83 40.16 4.05 10.73
CA LEU A 83 38.81 3.78 11.24
C LEU A 83 38.66 2.28 11.55
N PRO A 84 37.82 1.90 12.53
CA PRO A 84 37.54 0.50 12.80
C PRO A 84 36.82 -0.15 11.59
N VAL A 85 37.13 -1.42 11.33
CA VAL A 85 36.44 -2.21 10.31
C VAL A 85 35.16 -2.79 10.93
N MET A 86 34.01 -2.45 10.36
CA MET A 86 32.71 -3.01 10.73
C MET A 86 32.46 -4.28 9.91
N THR A 87 32.37 -5.42 10.59
CA THR A 87 32.09 -6.72 9.94
C THR A 87 30.61 -7.10 9.95
N ASP A 88 29.81 -6.44 10.78
CA ASP A 88 28.35 -6.60 10.83
C ASP A 88 27.71 -5.47 10.01
N LEU A 89 27.56 -5.72 8.70
CA LEU A 89 27.05 -4.75 7.75
C LEU A 89 25.53 -4.89 7.59
N PRO A 90 24.79 -3.81 7.27
CA PRO A 90 23.41 -3.96 6.84
C PRO A 90 23.35 -4.94 5.66
N PHE A 91 22.43 -5.88 5.73
CA PHE A 91 22.22 -6.83 4.65
C PHE A 91 21.48 -6.10 3.52
N LEU A 92 22.01 -6.18 2.29
CA LEU A 92 21.12 -6.07 1.13
C LEU A 92 20.08 -7.18 1.30
N PRO A 93 18.78 -6.94 1.07
CA PRO A 93 17.93 -8.07 0.70
C PRO A 93 18.62 -8.73 -0.51
N LEU A 94 19.10 -9.95 -0.33
CA LEU A 94 19.70 -10.74 -1.40
C LEU A 94 18.77 -10.62 -2.61
N LEU A 95 19.28 -10.17 -3.75
CA LEU A 95 18.61 -10.41 -5.03
C LEU A 95 18.52 -11.92 -5.14
N PRO A 96 17.35 -12.52 -4.98
CA PRO A 96 17.38 -13.94 -4.74
C PRO A 96 17.47 -14.68 -6.07
N THR A 97 18.14 -15.82 -6.02
CA THR A 97 18.24 -16.79 -7.10
C THR A 97 16.89 -17.48 -7.36
N PRO A 98 16.66 -18.12 -8.51
CA PRO A 98 15.37 -18.66 -8.96
C PRO A 98 14.63 -19.69 -8.06
N ASP A 99 15.06 -19.93 -6.82
CA ASP A 99 14.54 -21.00 -5.94
C ASP A 99 13.80 -20.49 -4.68
N ASP A 100 13.38 -19.22 -4.66
CA ASP A 100 12.70 -18.64 -3.49
C ASP A 100 11.26 -19.14 -3.35
N SER A 101 11.10 -20.22 -2.58
CA SER A 101 9.81 -20.64 -2.03
C SER A 101 9.15 -19.51 -1.24
N VAL A 102 7.84 -19.35 -1.40
CA VAL A 102 7.04 -18.47 -0.56
C VAL A 102 7.03 -19.04 0.87
N ARG A 103 7.29 -18.20 1.88
CA ARG A 103 7.25 -18.58 3.30
C ARG A 103 5.88 -18.27 3.89
N LEU A 104 5.40 -19.16 4.76
CA LEU A 104 4.18 -18.99 5.53
C LEU A 104 4.46 -19.37 7.00
N TYR A 105 4.21 -18.46 7.94
CA TYR A 105 4.48 -18.68 9.36
C TYR A 105 3.69 -17.73 10.27
N GLU A 106 3.50 -18.13 11.53
CA GLU A 106 2.81 -17.32 12.54
C GLU A 106 3.80 -16.48 13.36
N THR A 107 3.42 -15.23 13.65
CA THR A 107 4.10 -14.35 14.61
C THR A 107 3.06 -13.63 15.48
N SER A 108 3.52 -12.68 16.29
CA SER A 108 2.66 -11.75 17.00
C SER A 108 3.24 -10.34 16.99
N ILE A 109 2.37 -9.34 17.02
CA ILE A 109 2.71 -7.93 17.22
C ILE A 109 2.07 -7.41 18.50
N THR A 110 2.79 -6.58 19.25
CA THR A 110 2.23 -5.88 20.40
C THR A 110 1.80 -4.48 19.99
N ILE A 111 0.51 -4.16 20.13
CA ILE A 111 -0.05 -2.85 19.79
C ILE A 111 -0.71 -2.25 21.05
N PRO A 112 -0.39 -0.99 21.43
CA PRO A 112 -1.19 -0.24 22.38
C PRO A 112 -2.67 -0.28 22.00
N THR A 113 -3.52 -0.72 22.91
CA THR A 113 -4.95 -0.95 22.63
C THR A 113 -5.81 -0.32 23.71
N TYR A 114 -6.70 0.58 23.30
CA TYR A 114 -7.72 1.15 24.18
C TYR A 114 -8.75 0.08 24.60
N PRO A 115 -9.37 0.19 25.78
CA PRO A 115 -10.27 -0.82 26.34
C PRO A 115 -11.66 -0.85 25.68
N TRP A 116 -11.76 -0.61 24.37
CA TRP A 116 -13.04 -0.50 23.64
C TRP A 116 -13.93 -1.74 23.77
N LYS A 117 -13.34 -2.93 23.90
CA LYS A 117 -14.07 -4.20 24.05
C LYS A 117 -14.96 -4.24 25.29
N ASP A 118 -14.60 -3.53 26.36
CA ASP A 118 -15.37 -3.48 27.61
C ASP A 118 -16.68 -2.69 27.46
N PHE A 119 -16.83 -1.94 26.36
CA PHE A 119 -17.95 -1.07 26.07
C PHE A 119 -18.80 -1.57 24.89
N LEU A 120 -18.62 -2.82 24.50
CA LEU A 120 -19.43 -3.46 23.46
C LEU A 120 -20.66 -4.14 24.04
N LYS A 121 -21.79 -4.00 23.34
CA LYS A 121 -23.04 -4.70 23.65
C LYS A 121 -23.48 -5.53 22.44
N PRO A 122 -23.81 -6.82 22.60
CA PRO A 122 -24.32 -7.62 21.49
C PRO A 122 -25.68 -7.09 21.05
N VAL A 123 -25.87 -6.95 19.74
CA VAL A 123 -27.10 -6.51 19.09
C VAL A 123 -27.37 -7.40 17.88
N PHE A 124 -28.64 -7.69 17.63
CA PHE A 124 -29.09 -8.36 16.42
C PHE A 124 -29.76 -7.36 15.48
N ASP A 125 -29.18 -7.19 14.29
CA ASP A 125 -29.78 -6.42 13.21
C ASP A 125 -30.85 -7.27 12.51
N LYS A 126 -32.12 -6.87 12.63
CA LYS A 126 -33.24 -7.62 12.07
C LYS A 126 -33.34 -7.51 10.55
N GLU A 127 -32.79 -6.48 9.94
CA GLU A 127 -32.87 -6.26 8.50
C GLU A 127 -31.85 -7.14 7.78
N THR A 128 -30.58 -7.04 8.17
CA THR A 128 -29.50 -7.85 7.60
C THR A 128 -29.41 -9.25 8.20
N GLN A 129 -30.06 -9.46 9.35
CA GLN A 129 -30.09 -10.73 10.08
C GLN A 129 -28.69 -11.16 10.48
N TRP A 130 -27.98 -10.20 11.07
CA TRP A 130 -26.57 -10.27 11.44
C TRP A 130 -26.42 -9.94 12.93
N ASP A 131 -25.61 -10.74 13.62
CA ASP A 131 -25.23 -10.47 15.00
C ASP A 131 -23.99 -9.56 14.99
N TYR A 132 -24.08 -8.39 15.63
CA TYR A 132 -22.98 -7.45 15.74
C TYR A 132 -22.81 -6.89 17.15
N THR A 133 -21.78 -6.08 17.34
CA THR A 133 -21.54 -5.38 18.60
C THR A 133 -21.72 -3.89 18.43
N LEU A 134 -22.56 -3.30 19.30
CA LEU A 134 -22.76 -1.86 19.40
C LEU A 134 -21.81 -1.28 20.44
N PHE A 135 -21.08 -0.23 20.07
CA PHE A 135 -20.15 0.47 20.94
C PHE A 135 -20.82 1.57 21.76
N ASP A 136 -20.63 1.54 23.08
CA ASP A 136 -21.13 2.56 24.00
C ASP A 136 -20.09 3.69 24.18
N GLN A 137 -20.06 4.61 23.20
CA GLN A 137 -19.15 5.77 23.19
C GLN A 137 -19.26 6.60 24.49
N VAL A 138 -20.47 6.83 24.99
CA VAL A 138 -20.70 7.67 26.17
C VAL A 138 -20.06 7.05 27.41
N ALA A 139 -20.27 5.74 27.63
CA ALA A 139 -19.64 5.05 28.73
C ALA A 139 -18.11 4.95 28.58
N TYR A 140 -17.63 4.74 27.34
CA TYR A 140 -16.21 4.71 27.02
C TYR A 140 -15.52 6.03 27.37
N ASP A 141 -16.05 7.16 26.89
CA ASP A 141 -15.46 8.48 27.14
C ASP A 141 -15.51 8.85 28.64
N ALA A 142 -16.62 8.52 29.32
CA ALA A 142 -16.77 8.75 30.75
C ALA A 142 -15.75 7.95 31.61
N SER A 143 -15.15 6.89 31.05
CA SER A 143 -14.13 6.09 31.74
C SER A 143 -12.73 6.71 31.68
N ASN A 144 -12.52 7.76 30.87
CA ASN A 144 -11.20 8.34 30.58
C ASN A 144 -10.17 7.24 30.18
N PRO A 145 -10.38 6.61 29.02
CA PRO A 145 -9.71 5.38 28.65
C PRO A 145 -8.24 5.63 28.28
N HIS A 146 -7.38 4.66 28.60
CA HIS A 146 -5.96 4.67 28.26
C HIS A 146 -5.56 3.36 27.60
N PRO A 147 -4.64 3.37 26.62
CA PRO A 147 -4.24 2.16 25.94
C PRO A 147 -3.34 1.30 26.83
N SER A 148 -3.40 -0.01 26.63
CA SER A 148 -2.50 -0.97 27.26
C SER A 148 -1.87 -1.89 26.21
N PRO A 149 -0.63 -2.37 26.39
CA PRO A 149 0.00 -3.28 25.44
C PRO A 149 -0.83 -4.55 25.29
N LYS A 150 -1.17 -4.92 24.05
CA LYS A 150 -1.88 -6.15 23.73
C LYS A 150 -1.21 -6.86 22.56
N ASN A 151 -1.05 -8.18 22.68
CA ASN A 151 -0.53 -9.02 21.61
C ASN A 151 -1.64 -9.41 20.64
N TYR A 152 -1.34 -9.30 19.36
CA TYR A 152 -2.17 -9.73 18.23
C TYR A 152 -1.42 -10.76 17.41
N LYS A 153 -2.10 -11.84 17.03
CA LYS A 153 -1.56 -12.87 16.13
C LYS A 153 -1.49 -12.34 14.70
N LEU A 154 -0.40 -12.68 14.02
CA LEU A 154 -0.17 -12.43 12.60
C LEU A 154 0.11 -13.74 11.86
N ILE A 155 -0.50 -13.91 10.69
CA ILE A 155 -0.17 -14.97 9.73
C ILE A 155 0.56 -14.31 8.56
N ASN A 156 1.86 -14.59 8.43
CA ASN A 156 2.75 -13.90 7.51
C ASN A 156 2.89 -14.72 6.22
N LEU A 157 2.88 -14.02 5.08
CA LEU A 157 3.25 -14.54 3.79
C LEU A 157 4.36 -13.66 3.21
N GLU A 158 5.44 -14.26 2.75
CA GLU A 158 6.49 -13.49 2.10
C GLU A 158 7.19 -14.28 0.99
N ASN A 159 7.59 -13.53 -0.03
CA ASN A 159 8.46 -13.98 -1.10
C ASN A 159 9.63 -12.99 -1.19
N ARG A 160 10.35 -12.98 -2.31
CA ARG A 160 11.46 -12.05 -2.51
C ARG A 160 11.09 -10.56 -2.58
N TRP A 161 9.87 -10.25 -2.98
CA TRP A 161 9.44 -8.90 -3.34
C TRP A 161 8.60 -8.25 -2.26
N ILE A 162 7.72 -9.02 -1.63
CA ILE A 162 6.79 -8.49 -0.62
C ILE A 162 6.75 -9.37 0.62
N HIS A 163 6.43 -8.73 1.74
CA HIS A 163 6.00 -9.37 2.98
C HIS A 163 4.64 -8.79 3.34
N LEU A 164 3.64 -9.63 3.53
CA LEU A 164 2.34 -9.21 4.04
C LEU A 164 1.94 -10.06 5.22
N ASN A 165 1.06 -9.54 6.06
CA ASN A 165 0.48 -10.31 7.14
C ASN A 165 -1.02 -10.11 7.28
N VAL A 166 -1.67 -11.18 7.71
CA VAL A 166 -3.10 -11.22 8.00
C VAL A 166 -3.28 -11.25 9.51
N MET A 167 -4.21 -10.44 10.03
CA MET A 167 -4.56 -10.34 11.45
C MET A 167 -5.97 -10.89 11.69
N PRO A 168 -6.10 -12.17 12.12
CA PRO A 168 -7.41 -12.79 12.37
C PRO A 168 -8.26 -12.07 13.43
N GLU A 169 -7.62 -11.49 14.45
CA GLU A 169 -8.30 -10.95 15.63
C GLU A 169 -9.04 -9.61 15.43
N LEU A 170 -8.83 -8.95 14.28
CA LEU A 170 -9.49 -7.68 13.91
C LEU A 170 -10.07 -7.78 12.49
N GLY A 171 -11.09 -8.60 12.31
CA GLY A 171 -11.82 -8.71 11.05
C GLY A 171 -11.11 -9.53 9.97
N GLY A 172 -10.07 -10.29 10.32
CA GLY A 172 -9.29 -11.05 9.32
C GLY A 172 -8.60 -10.17 8.28
N ARG A 173 -8.31 -8.90 8.61
CA ARG A 173 -7.72 -7.92 7.70
C ARG A 173 -6.31 -8.32 7.29
N ILE A 174 -5.86 -7.88 6.11
CA ILE A 174 -4.42 -7.77 5.84
C ILE A 174 -3.95 -6.51 6.55
N TYR A 175 -2.98 -6.60 7.45
CA TYR A 175 -2.62 -5.47 8.31
C TYR A 175 -1.42 -4.67 7.80
N GLU A 176 -0.52 -5.31 7.06
CA GLU A 176 0.71 -4.70 6.53
C GLU A 176 1.04 -5.31 5.16
N LEU A 177 1.63 -4.49 4.29
CA LEU A 177 2.18 -4.87 2.99
C LEU A 177 3.53 -4.17 2.77
N ILE A 178 4.62 -4.85 3.14
CA ILE A 178 5.97 -4.33 2.92
C ILE A 178 6.41 -4.63 1.48
N PHE A 179 6.76 -3.59 0.73
CA PHE A 179 7.48 -3.72 -0.53
C PHE A 179 9.00 -3.76 -0.25
N LYS A 180 9.58 -4.96 -0.33
CA LYS A 180 10.98 -5.19 0.09
C LYS A 180 12.04 -4.38 -0.68
N PRO A 181 11.88 -4.07 -1.99
CA PRO A 181 12.81 -3.22 -2.71
C PRO A 181 12.99 -1.82 -2.11
N THR A 182 11.93 -1.20 -1.58
CA THR A 182 11.99 0.13 -0.94
C THR A 182 12.07 0.02 0.59
N GLY A 183 11.57 -1.07 1.15
CA GLY A 183 11.44 -1.29 2.59
C GLY A 183 10.22 -0.62 3.21
N ALA A 184 9.38 0.03 2.40
CA ALA A 184 8.18 0.73 2.85
C ALA A 184 7.00 -0.23 3.09
N ASP A 185 6.11 0.15 4.00
CA ASP A 185 4.78 -0.42 4.13
C ASP A 185 3.84 0.39 3.24
N GLU A 186 3.22 -0.25 2.26
CA GLU A 186 2.31 0.44 1.34
C GLU A 186 0.93 0.67 1.95
N PHE A 187 0.62 -0.08 3.01
CA PHE A 187 -0.58 0.11 3.78
C PHE A 187 -0.32 1.08 4.91
N TYR A 188 -1.37 1.82 5.27
CA TYR A 188 -1.36 2.53 6.53
C TYR A 188 -1.41 1.53 7.68
N LYS A 189 -0.50 1.68 8.64
CA LYS A 189 -0.45 0.87 9.86
C LYS A 189 -0.63 1.75 11.07
N ASN A 190 -1.79 1.67 11.71
CA ASN A 190 -2.03 2.46 12.92
C ASN A 190 -1.25 1.85 14.11
N LEU A 191 -0.43 2.66 14.76
CA LEU A 191 0.37 2.20 15.90
C LEU A 191 -0.44 2.08 17.20
N VAL A 192 -1.76 2.36 17.15
CA VAL A 192 -2.69 2.18 18.26
C VAL A 192 -4.03 1.60 17.78
N ILE A 193 -4.65 0.76 18.60
CA ILE A 193 -6.03 0.30 18.39
C ILE A 193 -6.97 1.19 19.21
N LYS A 194 -7.54 2.20 18.54
CA LYS A 194 -8.37 3.26 19.12
C LYS A 194 -9.73 3.33 18.42
N PRO A 195 -10.85 3.31 19.17
CA PRO A 195 -12.19 3.49 18.58
C PRO A 195 -12.33 4.92 18.05
N SER A 196 -12.81 5.03 16.81
CA SER A 196 -13.07 6.30 16.13
C SER A 196 -14.56 6.68 16.22
N PRO A 197 -14.94 7.94 15.90
CA PRO A 197 -16.35 8.34 15.86
C PRO A 197 -17.11 7.83 14.61
N TRP A 198 -16.54 6.86 13.87
CA TRP A 198 -17.10 6.32 12.63
C TRP A 198 -17.52 4.85 12.77
N GLY A 199 -18.05 4.29 11.68
CA GLY A 199 -18.61 2.95 11.62
C GLY A 199 -20.12 2.97 11.38
N PRO A 200 -20.74 1.81 11.19
CA PRO A 200 -22.13 1.75 10.75
C PRO A 200 -23.10 2.19 11.85
N GLY A 201 -24.14 2.95 11.46
CA GLY A 201 -25.23 3.36 12.35
C GLY A 201 -25.19 4.84 12.76
N PRO A 202 -26.24 5.33 13.44
CA PRO A 202 -26.55 6.76 13.55
C PRO A 202 -25.54 7.60 14.37
N HIS A 203 -24.61 6.99 15.09
CA HIS A 203 -23.68 7.67 15.98
C HIS A 203 -22.20 7.33 15.74
N GLY A 204 -21.89 6.59 14.67
CA GLY A 204 -20.62 5.87 14.56
C GLY A 204 -20.57 4.70 15.57
N ASN A 205 -19.91 3.61 15.21
CA ASN A 205 -19.90 2.39 16.01
C ASN A 205 -18.51 2.07 16.57
N GLY A 206 -17.71 3.09 16.87
CA GLY A 206 -16.37 2.88 17.42
C GLY A 206 -15.43 2.17 16.46
N TRP A 207 -15.64 2.32 15.14
CA TRP A 207 -14.86 1.61 14.14
C TRP A 207 -13.36 1.84 14.36
N LEU A 208 -12.57 0.78 14.23
CA LEU A 208 -11.14 0.82 14.45
C LEU A 208 -10.43 1.09 13.13
N ALA A 209 -9.88 2.30 13.00
CA ALA A 209 -8.97 2.66 11.93
C ALA A 209 -7.59 2.00 12.12
N ALA A 210 -7.55 0.67 12.31
CA ALA A 210 -6.31 -0.07 12.55
C ALA A 210 -5.38 -0.03 11.33
N GLY A 211 -5.91 0.30 10.15
CA GLY A 211 -5.20 0.30 8.90
C GLY A 211 -5.30 -1.02 8.15
N GLY A 212 -4.47 -1.17 7.12
CA GLY A 212 -4.44 -2.33 6.25
C GLY A 212 -5.58 -2.41 5.22
N LEU A 213 -6.01 -3.62 4.89
CA LEU A 213 -7.12 -3.93 4.00
C LEU A 213 -8.18 -4.75 4.75
N GLU A 214 -9.36 -4.18 4.95
CA GLU A 214 -10.48 -4.79 5.67
C GLU A 214 -11.65 -5.19 4.77
N TRP A 215 -12.57 -5.99 5.35
CA TRP A 215 -13.77 -6.51 4.69
C TRP A 215 -15.03 -5.94 5.36
N ALA A 216 -15.69 -5.00 4.70
CA ALA A 216 -16.90 -4.35 5.18
C ALA A 216 -18.16 -5.10 4.70
N LEU A 217 -18.84 -5.75 5.63
CA LEU A 217 -20.13 -6.43 5.42
C LEU A 217 -20.92 -6.51 6.74
N PRO A 218 -22.25 -6.67 6.71
CA PRO A 218 -23.14 -6.70 5.55
C PRO A 218 -23.80 -5.33 5.27
N VAL A 219 -23.33 -4.25 5.90
CA VAL A 219 -23.87 -2.89 5.77
C VAL A 219 -22.77 -1.94 5.25
N PRO A 220 -23.15 -0.78 4.66
CA PRO A 220 -22.19 0.25 4.29
C PRO A 220 -21.35 0.75 5.47
N GLU A 221 -20.33 1.56 5.18
CA GLU A 221 -19.47 2.23 6.18
C GLU A 221 -18.80 1.25 7.15
N HIS A 222 -17.81 0.49 6.65
CA HIS A 222 -16.98 -0.49 7.37
C HIS A 222 -17.69 -1.79 7.83
N GLY A 223 -19.02 -1.86 7.74
CA GLY A 223 -19.77 -3.05 8.09
C GLY A 223 -19.70 -3.38 9.58
N TYR A 224 -20.16 -4.59 9.95
CA TYR A 224 -20.19 -5.05 11.33
C TYR A 224 -18.99 -5.92 11.72
N ALA A 225 -18.30 -6.51 10.72
CA ALA A 225 -17.33 -7.58 10.95
C ALA A 225 -15.89 -7.12 11.26
N TRP A 226 -15.59 -5.82 11.17
CA TRP A 226 -14.23 -5.26 11.29
C TRP A 226 -13.52 -5.53 12.63
N SER A 227 -14.30 -5.81 13.67
CA SER A 227 -13.87 -5.97 15.07
C SER A 227 -13.84 -7.43 15.53
N GLU A 228 -14.44 -8.32 14.74
CA GLU A 228 -14.66 -9.72 15.09
C GLU A 228 -13.37 -10.54 14.94
N GLU A 229 -13.26 -11.63 15.71
CA GLU A 229 -12.19 -12.60 15.50
C GLU A 229 -12.58 -13.57 14.38
N TRP A 230 -11.83 -13.53 13.28
CA TRP A 230 -12.03 -14.39 12.11
C TRP A 230 -11.26 -15.70 12.23
N GLY A 231 -11.79 -16.74 11.58
CA GLY A 231 -11.11 -18.02 11.45
C GLY A 231 -10.07 -17.93 10.33
N TYR A 232 -9.06 -18.80 10.37
CA TYR A 232 -8.11 -18.94 9.27
C TYR A 232 -7.71 -20.39 9.03
N ILE A 233 -7.40 -20.71 7.78
CA ILE A 233 -6.82 -21.98 7.34
C ILE A 233 -5.60 -21.66 6.47
N THR A 234 -4.44 -22.20 6.85
CA THR A 234 -3.22 -22.11 6.03
C THR A 234 -3.23 -23.18 4.96
N LEU A 235 -2.92 -22.81 3.71
CA LEU A 235 -2.95 -23.67 2.54
C LEU A 235 -1.53 -23.72 1.92
N PRO A 236 -0.63 -24.55 2.47
CA PRO A 236 0.71 -24.63 1.94
C PRO A 236 0.77 -25.38 0.61
N GLY A 237 1.45 -24.80 -0.38
CA GLY A 237 1.76 -25.42 -1.66
C GLY A 237 3.27 -25.56 -1.88
N GLU A 238 3.68 -26.22 -2.96
CA GLU A 238 5.11 -26.43 -3.26
C GLU A 238 5.85 -25.12 -3.56
N LYS A 239 5.18 -24.16 -4.23
CA LYS A 239 5.76 -22.86 -4.61
C LYS A 239 4.92 -21.67 -4.17
N LYS A 240 3.61 -21.79 -4.23
CA LYS A 240 2.65 -20.78 -3.76
C LYS A 240 2.22 -21.13 -2.33
N GLN A 241 2.09 -20.13 -1.47
CA GLN A 241 1.44 -20.28 -0.17
C GLN A 241 0.18 -19.43 -0.15
N ALA A 242 -0.83 -19.87 0.59
CA ALA A 242 -2.02 -19.09 0.82
C ALA A 242 -2.56 -19.23 2.25
N VAL A 243 -3.37 -18.27 2.67
CA VAL A 243 -4.18 -18.32 3.88
C VAL A 243 -5.60 -17.91 3.54
N THR A 244 -6.58 -18.70 3.93
CA THR A 244 -8.00 -18.33 3.86
C THR A 244 -8.45 -17.83 5.21
N VAL A 245 -8.95 -16.59 5.28
CA VAL A 245 -9.68 -16.06 6.44
C VAL A 245 -11.19 -16.11 6.19
N PHE A 246 -11.97 -16.27 7.25
CA PHE A 246 -13.43 -16.35 7.13
C PHE A 246 -14.14 -15.93 8.42
N ASP A 247 -15.36 -15.38 8.30
CA ASP A 247 -16.19 -15.10 9.48
C ASP A 247 -16.58 -16.41 10.18
N LYS A 248 -16.49 -16.42 11.52
CA LYS A 248 -16.74 -17.64 12.31
C LYS A 248 -18.21 -17.83 12.69
N HIS A 249 -18.91 -16.74 12.94
CA HIS A 249 -20.11 -16.74 13.77
C HIS A 249 -21.40 -16.44 12.99
N GLN A 250 -21.30 -16.13 11.70
CA GLN A 250 -22.43 -15.61 10.95
C GLN A 250 -23.19 -16.74 10.23
N ASN A 251 -24.49 -16.79 10.52
CA ASN A 251 -25.39 -17.84 10.04
C ASN A 251 -26.14 -17.46 8.76
N THR A 252 -26.16 -16.17 8.41
CA THR A 252 -26.93 -15.64 7.27
C THR A 252 -26.06 -15.53 6.03
N VAL A 253 -25.00 -14.74 6.09
CA VAL A 253 -24.03 -14.55 5.01
C VAL A 253 -22.66 -14.93 5.55
N HIS A 254 -21.88 -15.61 4.72
CA HIS A 254 -20.53 -16.04 5.04
C HIS A 254 -19.56 -15.54 3.97
N LEU A 255 -18.51 -14.85 4.37
CA LEU A 255 -17.39 -14.48 3.54
C LEU A 255 -16.18 -15.33 3.91
N SER A 256 -15.51 -15.84 2.88
CA SER A 256 -14.13 -16.27 2.98
C SER A 256 -13.27 -15.53 1.96
N VAL A 257 -12.04 -15.18 2.37
CA VAL A 257 -11.05 -14.49 1.54
C VAL A 257 -9.76 -15.27 1.60
N THR A 258 -9.30 -15.75 0.46
CA THR A 258 -7.99 -16.42 0.34
C THR A 258 -6.95 -15.43 -0.15
N VAL A 259 -5.94 -15.18 0.68
CA VAL A 259 -4.76 -14.37 0.36
C VAL A 259 -3.67 -15.32 -0.10
N ALA A 260 -3.23 -15.18 -1.36
CA ALA A 260 -2.23 -16.05 -1.96
C ALA A 260 -1.02 -15.27 -2.45
N LEU A 261 0.16 -15.84 -2.27
CA LEU A 261 1.42 -15.26 -2.73
C LEU A 261 2.13 -16.23 -3.69
N GLN A 262 2.62 -15.68 -4.81
CA GLN A 262 3.41 -16.39 -5.81
C GLN A 262 4.90 -16.09 -5.58
N PRO A 263 5.84 -17.01 -5.88
CA PRO A 263 7.26 -16.84 -5.53
C PRO A 263 7.95 -15.67 -6.25
N ASP A 264 7.49 -15.32 -7.44
CA ASP A 264 8.16 -14.44 -8.40
C ASP A 264 7.41 -13.12 -8.68
N LYS A 265 6.31 -12.85 -7.97
CA LYS A 265 5.49 -11.63 -8.15
C LYS A 265 5.56 -10.68 -6.96
N ALA A 266 5.76 -9.40 -7.22
CA ALA A 266 5.59 -8.31 -6.28
C ALA A 266 4.11 -7.96 -6.13
N GLY A 267 3.31 -8.89 -5.65
CA GLY A 267 1.87 -8.70 -5.48
C GLY A 267 1.20 -9.95 -4.94
N PHE A 268 -0.04 -9.82 -4.49
CA PHE A 268 -0.81 -10.90 -3.89
C PHE A 268 -2.18 -11.04 -4.54
N ASP A 269 -2.62 -12.28 -4.65
CA ASP A 269 -3.94 -12.65 -5.16
C ASP A 269 -4.94 -12.68 -3.99
N LEU A 270 -6.15 -12.17 -4.21
CA LEU A 270 -7.28 -12.32 -3.33
C LEU A 270 -8.37 -13.11 -4.06
N HIS A 271 -8.81 -14.21 -3.47
CA HIS A 271 -9.98 -14.95 -3.93
C HIS A 271 -11.10 -14.84 -2.90
N PHE A 272 -12.21 -14.21 -3.29
CA PHE A 272 -13.37 -14.02 -2.44
C PHE A 272 -14.43 -15.07 -2.74
N ASN A 273 -15.05 -15.61 -1.69
CA ASN A 273 -16.27 -16.42 -1.79
C ASN A 273 -17.28 -15.90 -0.76
N LEU A 274 -18.35 -15.30 -1.27
CA LEU A 274 -19.47 -14.80 -0.49
C LEU A 274 -20.66 -15.75 -0.66
N LYS A 275 -21.18 -16.29 0.45
CA LYS A 275 -22.24 -17.30 0.45
C LYS A 275 -23.42 -16.88 1.30
N ASN A 276 -24.62 -16.95 0.73
CA ASN A 276 -25.85 -16.87 1.51
C ASN A 276 -26.18 -18.25 2.09
N ARG A 277 -26.00 -18.41 3.40
CA ARG A 277 -26.30 -19.63 4.15
C ARG A 277 -27.76 -19.75 4.57
N SER A 278 -28.57 -18.72 4.32
CA SER A 278 -29.98 -18.69 4.66
C SER A 278 -30.88 -19.32 3.58
N LYS A 279 -32.16 -19.49 3.91
CA LYS A 279 -33.20 -20.02 3.00
C LYS A 279 -34.00 -18.93 2.27
N ARG A 280 -33.53 -17.68 2.29
CA ARG A 280 -34.18 -16.52 1.67
C ARG A 280 -33.16 -15.69 0.91
N VAL A 281 -33.62 -14.77 0.07
CA VAL A 281 -32.76 -13.72 -0.48
C VAL A 281 -32.27 -12.83 0.65
N VAL A 282 -30.99 -12.46 0.62
CA VAL A 282 -30.38 -11.48 1.53
C VAL A 282 -29.85 -10.35 0.67
N ALA A 283 -30.23 -9.12 0.97
CA ALA A 283 -29.63 -7.93 0.38
C ALA A 283 -28.58 -7.41 1.35
N LEU A 284 -27.35 -7.21 0.86
CA LEU A 284 -26.23 -6.77 1.69
C LEU A 284 -25.38 -5.71 0.98
N SER A 285 -24.60 -4.97 1.75
CA SER A 285 -23.47 -4.20 1.24
C SER A 285 -22.19 -4.98 1.50
N TYR A 286 -21.34 -5.08 0.49
CA TYR A 286 -19.99 -5.60 0.61
C TYR A 286 -19.01 -4.60 0.01
N TRP A 287 -17.97 -4.24 0.78
CA TRP A 287 -16.83 -3.47 0.31
C TRP A 287 -15.52 -4.01 0.87
N SER A 288 -14.47 -4.08 0.06
CA SER A 288 -13.10 -4.08 0.56
C SER A 288 -12.66 -2.63 0.79
N ASN A 289 -11.91 -2.35 1.85
CA ASN A 289 -11.41 -1.00 2.16
C ASN A 289 -9.92 -1.06 2.50
N ALA A 290 -9.08 -0.53 1.62
CA ALA A 290 -7.65 -0.39 1.83
C ALA A 290 -7.33 1.00 2.39
N MET A 291 -6.76 1.07 3.59
CA MET A 291 -6.16 2.27 4.15
C MET A 291 -4.71 2.34 3.70
N LEU A 292 -4.36 3.41 3.00
CA LEU A 292 -3.09 3.51 2.30
C LEU A 292 -2.33 4.75 2.76
N ALA A 293 -1.03 4.58 2.95
CA ALA A 293 -0.05 5.63 3.19
C ALA A 293 1.29 5.22 2.57
N PRO A 294 1.33 5.05 1.23
CA PRO A 294 2.46 4.44 0.55
C PRO A 294 3.74 5.25 0.75
N GLY A 295 4.85 4.54 0.96
CA GLY A 295 6.16 5.12 1.29
C GLY A 295 6.54 4.99 2.78
N PRO A 296 7.75 5.44 3.14
CA PRO A 296 8.38 5.10 4.42
C PRO A 296 7.81 5.83 5.64
N ALA A 297 6.96 6.84 5.44
CA ALA A 297 6.56 7.79 6.49
C ALA A 297 5.29 7.38 7.26
N ASN A 298 4.57 6.34 6.80
CA ASN A 298 3.26 5.94 7.35
C ASN A 298 2.28 7.14 7.48
N THR A 299 2.35 8.07 6.51
CA THR A 299 1.50 9.25 6.42
C THR A 299 1.44 9.73 4.96
N LEU A 300 0.53 10.65 4.66
CA LEU A 300 0.33 11.15 3.30
C LEU A 300 1.12 12.43 3.03
N SER A 301 1.60 12.59 1.79
CA SER A 301 2.10 13.86 1.28
C SER A 301 1.01 14.65 0.54
N PRO A 302 1.20 15.96 0.26
CA PRO A 302 0.28 16.72 -0.58
C PRO A 302 0.27 16.22 -2.04
N ASP A 303 1.27 15.44 -2.44
CA ASP A 303 1.46 14.90 -3.78
C ASP A 303 0.88 13.49 -3.97
N LEU A 304 0.17 12.97 -2.96
CA LEU A 304 -0.64 11.76 -3.12
C LEU A 304 -1.79 12.01 -4.09
N SER A 305 -1.92 11.13 -5.07
CA SER A 305 -2.94 11.21 -6.11
C SER A 305 -3.74 9.91 -6.29
N PHE A 306 -5.04 10.08 -6.57
CA PHE A 306 -5.98 9.02 -6.93
C PHE A 306 -6.05 8.83 -8.45
N PHE A 307 -5.62 7.67 -8.95
CA PHE A 307 -5.67 7.32 -10.37
C PHE A 307 -6.86 6.39 -10.64
N TYR A 308 -8.05 6.98 -10.70
CA TYR A 308 -9.30 6.26 -10.94
C TYR A 308 -9.74 6.51 -12.39
N PRO A 309 -9.84 5.47 -13.23
CA PRO A 309 -10.10 5.62 -14.65
C PRO A 309 -11.59 5.90 -14.94
N THR A 310 -12.03 7.10 -14.56
CA THR A 310 -13.37 7.64 -14.77
C THR A 310 -13.28 9.14 -15.08
N ASP A 311 -14.24 9.66 -15.85
CA ASP A 311 -14.36 11.10 -16.13
C ASP A 311 -15.33 11.81 -15.16
N LYS A 312 -16.02 11.04 -14.31
CA LYS A 312 -17.02 11.52 -13.35
C LYS A 312 -17.00 10.73 -12.05
N VAL A 313 -17.34 11.44 -10.99
CA VAL A 313 -17.60 10.86 -9.67
C VAL A 313 -18.89 11.43 -9.09
N VAL A 314 -19.53 10.67 -8.21
CA VAL A 314 -20.62 11.16 -7.35
C VAL A 314 -20.04 11.45 -5.97
N VAL A 315 -20.33 12.64 -5.43
CA VAL A 315 -19.91 13.02 -4.09
C VAL A 315 -20.69 12.19 -3.08
N HIS A 316 -19.98 11.45 -2.22
CA HIS A 316 -20.56 10.73 -1.10
C HIS A 316 -20.65 11.61 0.14
N SER A 317 -19.56 12.30 0.45
CA SER A 317 -19.45 13.18 1.61
C SER A 317 -18.40 14.26 1.33
N THR A 318 -18.61 15.46 1.87
CA THR A 318 -17.62 16.54 1.76
C THR A 318 -17.80 17.56 2.87
N GLY A 319 -16.69 18.12 3.36
CA GLY A 319 -16.70 19.37 4.14
C GLY A 319 -16.68 20.61 3.25
N ASP A 320 -16.01 20.51 2.10
CA ASP A 320 -15.78 21.61 1.18
C ASP A 320 -17.08 22.03 0.48
N LYS A 321 -17.59 23.21 0.87
CA LYS A 321 -18.83 23.81 0.34
C LYS A 321 -18.73 24.26 -1.13
N SER A 322 -17.53 24.26 -1.70
CA SER A 322 -17.31 24.56 -3.12
C SER A 322 -17.47 23.33 -4.02
N LEU A 323 -17.56 22.13 -3.44
CA LEU A 323 -17.87 20.88 -4.15
C LEU A 323 -19.40 20.66 -4.22
N PRO A 324 -19.87 19.80 -5.14
CA PRO A 324 -21.28 19.39 -5.16
C PRO A 324 -21.70 18.76 -3.83
N LYS A 325 -23.01 18.77 -3.57
CA LYS A 325 -23.55 18.13 -2.36
C LYS A 325 -23.46 16.61 -2.46
N PRO A 326 -23.50 15.89 -1.32
CA PRO A 326 -23.71 14.44 -1.33
C PRO A 326 -24.85 14.02 -2.25
N GLY A 327 -24.58 13.04 -3.12
CA GLY A 327 -25.48 12.55 -4.17
C GLY A 327 -25.38 13.27 -5.52
N GLU A 328 -24.66 14.40 -5.60
CA GLU A 328 -24.47 15.14 -6.87
C GLU A 328 -23.18 14.70 -7.60
N ILE A 329 -23.21 14.80 -8.93
CA ILE A 329 -22.13 14.36 -9.82
C ILE A 329 -21.20 15.55 -10.15
N CYS A 330 -19.89 15.31 -10.15
CA CYS A 330 -18.90 16.23 -10.72
C CYS A 330 -17.99 15.54 -11.75
N SER A 331 -17.34 16.37 -12.57
CA SER A 331 -16.25 15.94 -13.44
C SER A 331 -15.01 15.52 -12.63
N TRP A 332 -14.27 14.57 -13.15
CA TRP A 332 -13.06 14.00 -12.56
C TRP A 332 -11.99 13.79 -13.65
N PRO A 333 -10.69 13.98 -13.34
CA PRO A 333 -10.13 14.51 -12.09
C PRO A 333 -10.25 16.03 -11.99
N ASN A 334 -10.50 16.75 -13.09
CA ASN A 334 -10.62 18.21 -13.03
C ASN A 334 -12.04 18.66 -12.68
N TYR A 335 -12.20 19.46 -11.63
CA TYR A 335 -13.46 20.11 -11.28
C TYR A 335 -13.26 21.61 -11.06
N GLN A 336 -13.94 22.42 -11.89
CA GLN A 336 -13.85 23.88 -11.84
C GLN A 336 -12.39 24.41 -11.89
N GLY A 337 -11.53 23.75 -12.67
CA GLY A 337 -10.12 24.13 -12.80
C GLY A 337 -9.21 23.63 -11.68
N ARG A 338 -9.73 22.92 -10.67
CA ARG A 338 -8.93 22.23 -9.65
C ARG A 338 -8.69 20.78 -10.07
N ASP A 339 -7.46 20.32 -9.90
CA ASP A 339 -7.14 18.91 -10.04
C ASP A 339 -7.49 18.16 -8.75
N MET A 340 -8.64 17.50 -8.75
CA MET A 340 -9.18 16.80 -7.58
C MET A 340 -8.55 15.43 -7.36
N ASN A 341 -7.72 14.92 -8.28
CA ASN A 341 -7.01 13.68 -8.01
C ASN A 341 -5.93 13.85 -6.92
N ARG A 342 -5.35 15.06 -6.76
CA ARG A 342 -4.22 15.34 -5.89
C ARG A 342 -4.70 15.84 -4.54
N LEU A 343 -4.29 15.16 -3.48
CA LEU A 343 -4.73 15.42 -2.10
C LEU A 343 -4.40 16.85 -1.65
N GLY A 344 -3.23 17.39 -2.02
CA GLY A 344 -2.83 18.75 -1.66
C GLY A 344 -3.71 19.86 -2.25
N ASN A 345 -4.68 19.53 -3.10
CA ASN A 345 -5.68 20.48 -3.61
C ASN A 345 -7.02 20.41 -2.85
N TRP A 346 -7.13 19.57 -1.81
CA TRP A 346 -8.35 19.35 -1.06
C TRP A 346 -8.41 20.26 0.16
N HIS A 347 -9.48 21.04 0.29
CA HIS A 347 -9.65 21.91 1.44
C HIS A 347 -10.05 21.12 2.69
N GLU A 348 -11.15 20.38 2.63
CA GLU A 348 -11.66 19.51 3.70
C GLU A 348 -11.78 18.07 3.18
N TRP A 349 -12.39 17.16 3.96
CA TRP A 349 -12.57 15.78 3.53
C TRP A 349 -13.44 15.67 2.28
N LEU A 350 -13.19 14.64 1.48
CA LEU A 350 -14.03 14.24 0.36
C LEU A 350 -14.08 12.71 0.30
N GLY A 351 -15.30 12.17 0.26
CA GLY A 351 -15.60 10.81 -0.15
C GLY A 351 -16.34 10.83 -1.47
N PHE A 352 -16.00 9.95 -2.40
CA PHE A 352 -16.61 9.90 -3.73
C PHE A 352 -16.66 8.48 -4.29
N PHE A 353 -17.61 8.21 -5.18
CA PHE A 353 -17.68 6.97 -5.97
C PHE A 353 -17.45 7.25 -7.45
N ALA A 354 -16.74 6.37 -8.15
CA ALA A 354 -16.70 6.39 -9.61
C ALA A 354 -18.13 6.29 -10.17
N PHE A 355 -18.47 7.15 -11.13
CA PHE A 355 -19.82 7.24 -11.68
C PHE A 355 -19.88 6.83 -13.16
N PRO A 356 -20.89 6.06 -13.61
CA PRO A 356 -21.97 5.46 -12.80
C PRO A 356 -21.52 4.27 -11.93
N GLN A 357 -20.33 3.73 -12.22
CA GLN A 357 -19.67 2.62 -11.53
C GLN A 357 -18.20 2.60 -11.98
N ALA A 358 -17.37 1.67 -11.49
CA ALA A 358 -16.04 1.41 -12.04
C ALA A 358 -16.09 1.09 -13.55
N GLN A 359 -15.23 1.72 -14.34
CA GLN A 359 -15.23 1.65 -15.82
C GLN A 359 -14.07 0.83 -16.40
N LYS A 360 -13.09 0.45 -15.57
CA LYS A 360 -11.92 -0.36 -15.94
C LYS A 360 -11.59 -1.32 -14.81
N ASP A 361 -10.83 -2.35 -15.15
CA ASP A 361 -10.41 -3.40 -14.23
C ASP A 361 -9.21 -3.01 -13.33
N TRP A 362 -8.94 -1.71 -13.16
CA TRP A 362 -7.84 -1.23 -12.33
C TRP A 362 -8.18 0.10 -11.64
N ALA A 363 -7.54 0.33 -10.50
CA ALA A 363 -7.45 1.62 -9.81
C ALA A 363 -6.10 1.71 -9.10
N ALA A 364 -5.57 2.92 -8.92
CA ALA A 364 -4.32 3.10 -8.20
C ALA A 364 -4.33 4.36 -7.32
N VAL A 365 -3.45 4.35 -6.32
CA VAL A 365 -3.04 5.53 -5.56
C VAL A 365 -1.53 5.59 -5.61
N TYR A 366 -0.98 6.79 -5.80
CA TYR A 366 0.47 6.99 -5.87
C TYR A 366 0.85 8.28 -5.18
N ASP A 367 1.85 8.24 -4.33
CA ASP A 367 2.46 9.42 -3.72
C ASP A 367 3.72 9.79 -4.51
N VAL A 368 3.66 10.89 -5.26
CA VAL A 368 4.79 11.32 -6.11
C VAL A 368 5.99 11.74 -5.26
N ALA A 369 5.79 12.23 -4.03
CA ALA A 369 6.87 12.62 -3.15
C ALA A 369 7.62 11.40 -2.59
N ALA A 370 6.89 10.32 -2.24
CA ALA A 370 7.49 9.04 -1.87
C ALA A 370 7.99 8.25 -3.10
N ASN A 371 7.42 8.54 -4.28
CA ASN A 371 7.62 7.79 -5.52
C ASN A 371 7.21 6.31 -5.41
N GLU A 372 6.14 6.07 -4.64
CA GLU A 372 5.59 4.76 -4.29
C GLU A 372 4.05 4.82 -4.31
N GLY A 373 3.41 3.67 -4.39
CA GLY A 373 1.97 3.56 -4.54
C GLY A 373 1.49 2.12 -4.58
N ILE A 374 0.18 1.97 -4.76
CA ILE A 374 -0.44 0.66 -4.88
C ILE A 374 -1.45 0.63 -6.03
N VAL A 375 -1.51 -0.51 -6.69
CA VAL A 375 -2.49 -0.82 -7.72
C VAL A 375 -3.41 -1.93 -7.23
N ARG A 376 -4.70 -1.76 -7.50
CA ARG A 376 -5.74 -2.78 -7.40
C ARG A 376 -6.20 -3.17 -8.80
N ILE A 377 -6.17 -4.47 -9.11
CA ILE A 377 -6.75 -5.08 -10.30
C ILE A 377 -7.98 -5.90 -9.89
N PHE A 378 -9.12 -5.68 -10.54
CA PHE A 378 -10.40 -6.29 -10.16
C PHE A 378 -11.35 -6.38 -11.36
N PRO A 379 -12.28 -7.35 -11.42
CA PRO A 379 -13.25 -7.45 -12.50
C PRO A 379 -14.39 -6.43 -12.28
N HIS A 380 -14.33 -5.25 -12.93
CA HIS A 380 -15.33 -4.19 -12.75
C HIS A 380 -16.75 -4.57 -13.18
N THR A 381 -16.88 -5.68 -13.93
CA THR A 381 -18.17 -6.26 -14.34
C THR A 381 -18.82 -7.12 -13.25
N LYS A 382 -18.05 -7.57 -12.25
CA LYS A 382 -18.53 -8.27 -11.04
C LYS A 382 -18.51 -7.37 -9.80
N VAL A 383 -17.49 -6.51 -9.68
CA VAL A 383 -17.27 -5.61 -8.54
C VAL A 383 -17.41 -4.18 -9.05
N HIS A 384 -18.63 -3.64 -8.95
CA HIS A 384 -19.01 -2.40 -9.64
C HIS A 384 -18.51 -1.14 -8.92
N GLY A 385 -18.34 -1.20 -7.61
CA GLY A 385 -17.98 -0.07 -6.77
C GLY A 385 -16.49 0.24 -6.80
N LEU A 386 -16.17 1.53 -6.97
CA LEU A 386 -14.84 2.09 -6.72
C LEU A 386 -15.01 3.41 -5.97
N LYS A 387 -14.58 3.46 -4.72
CA LYS A 387 -14.75 4.62 -3.83
C LYS A 387 -13.39 5.12 -3.34
N GLY A 388 -13.21 6.43 -3.35
CA GLY A 388 -12.09 7.10 -2.70
C GLY A 388 -12.56 7.90 -1.49
N PHE A 389 -11.74 7.96 -0.45
CA PHE A 389 -11.93 8.90 0.65
C PHE A 389 -10.58 9.37 1.20
N ALA A 390 -10.49 10.65 1.57
CA ALA A 390 -9.40 11.17 2.39
C ALA A 390 -9.91 12.31 3.29
N PHE A 391 -9.16 12.58 4.35
CA PHE A 391 -9.56 13.51 5.42
C PHE A 391 -9.47 15.00 5.04
N GLY A 392 -8.88 15.33 3.88
CA GLY A 392 -8.60 16.71 3.44
C GLY A 392 -7.13 17.08 3.59
N TRP A 393 -6.75 18.32 3.24
CA TRP A 393 -5.37 18.81 3.36
C TRP A 393 -5.25 20.17 4.06
N ASP A 394 -5.97 21.20 3.60
CA ASP A 394 -5.87 22.55 4.20
C ASP A 394 -6.53 22.63 5.59
N ASN A 395 -7.67 21.96 5.74
CA ASN A 395 -8.47 21.85 6.95
C ASN A 395 -8.94 20.39 7.11
N PRO A 396 -7.99 19.46 7.36
CA PRO A 396 -8.31 18.05 7.40
C PRO A 396 -9.11 17.69 8.65
N ILE A 397 -9.87 16.61 8.58
CA ILE A 397 -10.33 15.97 9.81
C ILE A 397 -9.12 15.56 10.64
N SER A 398 -9.09 15.99 11.89
CA SER A 398 -7.93 15.78 12.75
C SER A 398 -7.66 14.29 13.03
N PRO A 399 -6.38 13.84 12.96
CA PRO A 399 -6.00 12.44 13.17
C PRO A 399 -6.12 11.97 14.63
N ASP A 400 -6.23 12.90 15.58
CA ASP A 400 -6.47 12.59 17.00
C ASP A 400 -7.76 11.80 17.25
N LYS A 401 -8.68 11.78 16.27
CA LYS A 401 -9.90 10.97 16.29
C LYS A 401 -9.66 9.46 16.14
N TYR A 402 -8.48 9.04 15.67
CA TYR A 402 -8.23 7.63 15.33
C TYR A 402 -6.80 7.13 15.58
N THR A 403 -5.82 8.02 15.70
CA THR A 403 -4.45 7.68 16.12
C THR A 403 -3.99 8.59 17.27
N ASP A 404 -2.80 8.31 17.80
CA ASP A 404 -2.14 9.06 18.87
C ASP A 404 -0.81 9.70 18.41
N ASP A 405 -0.31 9.38 17.21
CA ASP A 405 0.97 9.88 16.66
C ASP A 405 0.82 10.94 15.56
N GLY A 406 -0.42 11.23 15.16
CA GLY A 406 -0.73 12.21 14.11
C GLY A 406 -0.54 11.69 12.69
N SER A 407 -0.31 10.39 12.50
CA SER A 407 -0.30 9.76 11.17
C SER A 407 -1.64 9.89 10.46
N ALA A 408 -1.62 9.85 9.13
CA ALA A 408 -2.82 9.98 8.30
C ALA A 408 -2.83 8.95 7.17
N TYR A 409 -4.01 8.66 6.65
CA TYR A 409 -4.21 7.72 5.56
C TYR A 409 -5.36 8.15 4.65
N MET A 410 -5.41 7.53 3.47
CA MET A 410 -6.54 7.62 2.56
C MET A 410 -7.16 6.23 2.38
N GLU A 411 -8.39 6.18 1.88
CA GLU A 411 -9.12 4.93 1.64
C GLU A 411 -9.38 4.72 0.15
N MET A 412 -8.97 3.55 -0.35
CA MET A 412 -9.40 3.00 -1.63
C MET A 412 -10.33 1.81 -1.36
N GLN A 413 -11.58 1.89 -1.84
CA GLN A 413 -12.58 0.85 -1.58
C GLN A 413 -13.15 0.25 -2.85
N GLY A 414 -13.44 -1.06 -2.79
CA GLY A 414 -14.04 -1.84 -3.88
C GLY A 414 -15.34 -2.51 -3.46
N GLY A 415 -16.43 -2.28 -4.18
CA GLY A 415 -17.77 -2.72 -3.76
C GLY A 415 -18.47 -3.63 -4.77
N LEU A 416 -19.31 -4.55 -4.29
CA LEU A 416 -20.17 -5.33 -5.20
C LEU A 416 -21.21 -4.45 -5.91
N ALA A 417 -21.73 -3.43 -5.22
CA ALA A 417 -22.61 -2.41 -5.77
C ALA A 417 -21.84 -1.14 -6.15
N ALA A 418 -22.41 -0.29 -7.01
CA ALA A 418 -21.73 0.91 -7.52
C ALA A 418 -21.47 1.98 -6.44
N ASN A 419 -22.35 2.07 -5.44
CA ASN A 419 -22.29 3.03 -4.33
C ASN A 419 -22.94 2.42 -3.06
N TYR A 420 -23.03 3.19 -1.99
CA TYR A 420 -23.61 2.72 -0.71
C TYR A 420 -25.14 2.69 -0.66
N ASP A 421 -25.84 3.37 -1.58
CA ASP A 421 -27.30 3.41 -1.62
C ASP A 421 -27.90 2.13 -2.25
N GLU A 422 -27.07 1.37 -2.95
CA GLU A 422 -27.43 0.12 -3.60
C GLU A 422 -27.01 -1.09 -2.75
N GLN A 423 -27.95 -2.04 -2.59
CA GLN A 423 -27.67 -3.32 -1.96
C GLN A 423 -27.48 -4.41 -3.02
N PHE A 424 -26.59 -5.36 -2.74
CA PHE A 424 -26.35 -6.54 -3.57
C PHE A 424 -27.25 -7.70 -3.11
N PRO A 425 -28.22 -8.15 -3.94
CA PRO A 425 -29.07 -9.29 -3.60
C PRO A 425 -28.35 -10.61 -3.85
N LEU A 426 -28.32 -11.47 -2.84
CA LEU A 426 -27.78 -12.83 -2.92
C LEU A 426 -28.91 -13.83 -2.66
N ALA A 427 -29.22 -14.69 -3.63
CA ALA A 427 -30.30 -15.67 -3.53
C ALA A 427 -30.01 -16.74 -2.46
N ALA A 428 -31.05 -17.46 -2.03
CA ALA A 428 -30.92 -18.49 -1.01
C ALA A 428 -29.93 -19.59 -1.44
N GLY A 429 -28.89 -19.82 -0.64
CA GLY A 429 -27.85 -20.81 -0.96
C GLY A 429 -26.87 -20.38 -2.06
N GLU A 430 -27.01 -19.19 -2.63
CA GLU A 430 -26.12 -18.69 -3.69
C GLU A 430 -24.71 -18.44 -3.14
N GLU A 431 -23.72 -18.76 -3.98
CA GLU A 431 -22.32 -18.41 -3.80
C GLU A 431 -21.93 -17.43 -4.91
N TYR A 432 -21.23 -16.37 -4.53
CA TYR A 432 -20.71 -15.36 -5.43
C TYR A 432 -19.21 -15.20 -5.20
N ASP A 433 -18.43 -15.45 -6.24
CA ASP A 433 -16.96 -15.39 -6.22
C ASP A 433 -16.43 -14.28 -7.11
N TRP A 434 -15.27 -13.75 -6.74
CA TRP A 434 -14.45 -12.92 -7.63
C TRP A 434 -12.99 -12.95 -7.16
N ASP A 435 -12.10 -12.57 -8.06
CA ASP A 435 -10.67 -12.47 -7.80
C ASP A 435 -10.22 -11.02 -7.90
N GLU A 436 -9.26 -10.63 -7.06
CA GLU A 436 -8.53 -9.38 -7.18
C GLU A 436 -7.03 -9.64 -7.10
N PHE A 437 -6.24 -8.73 -7.66
CA PHE A 437 -4.79 -8.76 -7.56
C PHE A 437 -4.29 -7.37 -7.16
N TRP A 438 -3.45 -7.32 -6.14
CA TRP A 438 -2.94 -6.08 -5.57
C TRP A 438 -1.41 -6.09 -5.59
N TYR A 439 -0.81 -4.96 -5.94
CA TYR A 439 0.64 -4.83 -5.97
C TYR A 439 1.16 -3.42 -5.65
N PRO A 440 2.32 -3.31 -4.94
CA PRO A 440 3.09 -2.08 -4.86
C PRO A 440 3.55 -1.64 -6.24
N VAL A 441 3.69 -0.33 -6.43
CA VAL A 441 4.28 0.26 -7.62
C VAL A 441 5.20 1.40 -7.20
N ALA A 442 6.41 1.45 -7.75
CA ALA A 442 7.41 2.46 -7.38
C ALA A 442 8.24 2.88 -8.59
N GLY A 443 8.81 4.08 -8.52
CA GLY A 443 9.78 4.54 -9.52
C GLY A 443 9.20 4.93 -10.88
N ILE A 444 7.88 5.10 -11.00
CA ILE A 444 7.21 5.46 -12.27
C ILE A 444 6.47 6.80 -12.23
N HIS A 445 6.54 7.53 -11.11
CA HIS A 445 6.07 8.91 -10.96
C HIS A 445 4.57 9.15 -11.21
N GLY A 446 3.72 8.14 -11.03
CA GLY A 446 2.28 8.19 -11.29
C GLY A 446 1.79 6.97 -12.06
N VAL A 447 0.52 6.98 -12.49
CA VAL A 447 -0.09 5.85 -13.23
C VAL A 447 -0.99 6.37 -14.35
N THR A 448 -0.74 5.96 -15.59
CA THR A 448 -1.63 6.18 -16.74
C THR A 448 -2.56 4.99 -16.95
N GLN A 449 -2.00 3.76 -16.90
CA GLN A 449 -2.72 2.50 -17.03
C GLN A 449 -2.03 1.41 -16.21
N ALA A 450 -2.80 0.41 -15.78
CA ALA A 450 -2.30 -0.73 -15.03
C ALA A 450 -3.08 -2.01 -15.36
N ASP A 451 -2.42 -3.16 -15.26
CA ASP A 451 -3.00 -4.50 -15.39
C ASP A 451 -2.30 -5.49 -14.46
N GLN A 452 -2.57 -6.80 -14.58
CA GLN A 452 -1.94 -7.85 -13.76
C GLN A 452 -0.43 -8.06 -14.02
N HIS A 453 0.15 -7.46 -15.07
CA HIS A 453 1.56 -7.57 -15.39
C HIS A 453 2.37 -6.37 -14.87
N GLY A 454 1.74 -5.22 -14.72
CA GLY A 454 2.41 -4.01 -14.26
C GLY A 454 1.62 -2.74 -14.48
N ALA A 455 2.27 -1.62 -14.15
CA ALA A 455 1.74 -0.28 -14.31
C ALA A 455 2.67 0.54 -15.21
N VAL A 456 2.07 1.47 -15.95
CA VAL A 456 2.81 2.41 -16.77
C VAL A 456 2.38 3.83 -16.51
N ASN A 457 3.31 4.75 -16.68
CA ASN A 457 3.05 6.18 -16.67
C ASN A 457 3.62 6.80 -17.93
N LEU A 458 2.76 7.41 -18.73
CA LEU A 458 3.15 8.24 -19.85
C LEU A 458 3.03 9.69 -19.38
N ARG A 459 4.10 10.48 -19.43
CA ARG A 459 4.04 11.87 -18.98
C ARG A 459 4.90 12.79 -19.84
N ASN A 460 4.48 14.05 -19.90
CA ASN A 460 5.30 15.11 -20.49
C ASN A 460 6.32 15.59 -19.47
N GLU A 461 7.58 15.67 -19.87
CA GLU A 461 8.67 16.30 -19.14
C GLU A 461 9.39 17.33 -20.02
N ASN A 462 10.37 18.05 -19.46
CA ASN A 462 11.02 19.19 -20.12
C ASN A 462 11.76 18.80 -21.42
N ASP A 463 12.23 17.57 -21.52
CA ASP A 463 13.02 17.00 -22.61
C ASP A 463 12.20 16.09 -23.54
N GLY A 464 10.91 15.84 -23.25
CA GLY A 464 10.03 15.11 -24.14
C GLY A 464 8.93 14.31 -23.45
N LEU A 465 8.39 13.34 -24.19
CA LEU A 465 7.39 12.40 -23.70
C LEU A 465 8.12 11.19 -23.11
N HIS A 466 7.86 10.85 -21.85
CA HIS A 466 8.49 9.71 -21.18
C HIS A 466 7.48 8.61 -20.90
N LEU A 467 7.87 7.37 -21.18
CA LEU A 467 7.14 6.16 -20.78
C LEU A 467 7.90 5.49 -19.64
N TYR A 468 7.28 5.45 -18.46
CA TYR A 468 7.75 4.68 -17.32
C TYR A 468 7.01 3.34 -17.23
N LEU A 469 7.73 2.28 -16.89
CA LEU A 469 7.25 0.91 -16.83
C LEU A 469 7.66 0.28 -15.50
N PHE A 470 6.67 -0.22 -14.75
CA PHE A 470 6.87 -1.07 -13.59
C PHE A 470 6.29 -2.46 -13.90
N SER A 471 7.06 -3.52 -13.70
CA SER A 471 6.58 -4.90 -13.85
C SER A 471 6.47 -5.60 -12.50
N VAL A 472 5.42 -6.40 -12.31
CA VAL A 472 5.22 -7.16 -11.07
C VAL A 472 6.15 -8.36 -10.96
N SER A 473 6.80 -8.77 -12.04
CA SER A 473 7.82 -9.82 -12.09
C SER A 473 8.99 -9.36 -12.96
N PRO A 474 10.19 -9.97 -12.82
CA PRO A 474 11.27 -9.74 -13.77
C PRO A 474 10.84 -10.07 -15.20
N ILE A 475 11.14 -9.20 -16.14
CA ILE A 475 10.94 -9.38 -17.58
C ILE A 475 12.18 -8.90 -18.31
N SER A 476 12.84 -9.83 -19.00
CA SER A 476 13.88 -9.55 -20.00
C SER A 476 13.27 -9.77 -21.37
N GLY A 477 13.34 -8.80 -22.28
CA GLY A 477 12.67 -8.92 -23.58
C GLY A 477 12.86 -7.73 -24.52
N ASP A 478 12.14 -7.74 -25.64
CA ASP A 478 12.15 -6.64 -26.61
C ASP A 478 10.88 -5.79 -26.48
N ILE A 479 11.04 -4.48 -26.28
CA ILE A 479 9.96 -3.51 -26.26
C ILE A 479 9.85 -2.80 -27.61
N SER A 480 8.62 -2.70 -28.13
CA SER A 480 8.26 -1.86 -29.28
C SER A 480 7.23 -0.83 -28.86
N ILE A 481 7.49 0.44 -29.13
CA ILE A 481 6.59 1.56 -28.82
C ILE A 481 6.16 2.22 -30.13
N ARG A 482 4.87 2.50 -30.23
CA ARG A 482 4.21 2.97 -31.45
C ARG A 482 3.31 4.16 -31.17
N ASP A 483 3.30 5.09 -32.11
CA ASP A 483 2.29 6.12 -32.25
C ASP A 483 1.49 5.93 -33.57
N ALA A 484 0.70 6.93 -33.95
CA ALA A 484 -0.08 6.89 -35.18
C ALA A 484 0.76 6.78 -36.47
N SER A 485 2.06 7.13 -36.44
CA SER A 485 2.97 7.06 -37.59
C SER A 485 3.66 5.71 -37.75
N GLY A 486 3.69 4.87 -36.70
CA GLY A 486 4.33 3.56 -36.72
C GLY A 486 5.19 3.31 -35.47
N VAL A 487 6.21 2.46 -35.62
CA VAL A 487 7.18 2.18 -34.55
C VAL A 487 8.12 3.37 -34.41
N ILE A 488 8.14 3.97 -33.22
CA ILE A 488 8.97 5.13 -32.89
C ILE A 488 10.15 4.77 -32.00
N TYR A 489 10.05 3.64 -31.28
CA TYR A 489 11.11 3.15 -30.42
C TYR A 489 11.10 1.63 -30.39
N HIS A 490 12.30 1.04 -30.38
CA HIS A 490 12.51 -0.40 -30.24
C HIS A 490 13.83 -0.66 -29.53
N ALA A 491 13.82 -1.45 -28.46
CA ALA A 491 15.02 -1.81 -27.71
C ALA A 491 14.80 -3.13 -26.96
N SER A 492 15.90 -3.80 -26.61
CA SER A 492 15.87 -4.82 -25.57
C SER A 492 15.86 -4.14 -24.20
N ILE A 493 15.18 -4.72 -23.23
CA ILE A 493 14.98 -4.15 -21.90
C ILE A 493 14.95 -5.25 -20.84
N ASP A 494 15.48 -4.92 -19.66
CA ASP A 494 15.39 -5.71 -18.44
C ASP A 494 14.67 -4.87 -17.38
N ILE A 495 13.45 -5.27 -17.01
CA ILE A 495 12.68 -4.64 -15.94
C ILE A 495 12.34 -5.64 -14.85
N ALA A 496 12.25 -5.17 -13.62
CA ALA A 496 11.84 -5.97 -12.46
C ALA A 496 11.18 -5.06 -11.42
N PRO A 497 10.52 -5.61 -10.39
CA PRO A 497 9.92 -4.77 -9.33
C PRO A 497 10.90 -3.79 -8.69
N ASN A 498 12.16 -4.17 -8.52
CA ASN A 498 13.21 -3.30 -7.97
C ASN A 498 13.99 -2.48 -9.01
N SER A 499 13.61 -2.58 -10.29
CA SER A 499 14.27 -1.93 -11.42
C SER A 499 13.23 -1.52 -12.47
N PRO A 500 12.35 -0.56 -12.16
CA PRO A 500 11.46 0.02 -13.16
C PRO A 500 12.27 0.74 -14.24
N ALA A 501 11.68 0.94 -15.42
CA ALA A 501 12.33 1.64 -16.52
C ALA A 501 11.66 2.96 -16.84
N GLY A 502 12.45 3.94 -17.25
CA GLY A 502 11.99 5.18 -17.88
C GLY A 502 12.58 5.30 -19.29
N ILE A 503 11.73 5.53 -20.28
CA ILE A 503 12.11 5.64 -21.68
C ILE A 503 11.68 7.00 -22.20
N THR A 504 12.66 7.84 -22.54
CA THR A 504 12.42 9.09 -23.26
C THR A 504 12.11 8.78 -24.72
N LEU A 505 10.89 9.10 -25.14
CA LEU A 505 10.45 8.84 -26.51
C LEU A 505 11.00 9.94 -27.44
N PRO A 506 11.54 9.56 -28.62
CA PRO A 506 11.75 10.50 -29.72
C PRO A 506 10.43 11.22 -30.03
N LYS A 507 10.46 12.38 -30.71
CA LYS A 507 9.26 13.18 -31.09
C LYS A 507 8.03 12.30 -31.38
N ALA A 508 7.18 12.12 -30.37
CA ALA A 508 6.07 11.19 -30.35
C ALA A 508 4.77 11.96 -30.20
N GLN A 509 3.70 11.45 -30.80
CA GLN A 509 2.36 11.99 -30.60
C GLN A 509 1.49 10.95 -29.90
N ALA A 510 0.92 11.32 -28.75
CA ALA A 510 -0.10 10.50 -28.12
C ALA A 510 -1.34 10.37 -29.04
N PRO A 511 -2.10 9.26 -28.99
CA PRO A 511 -1.93 8.15 -28.05
C PRO A 511 -0.77 7.20 -28.41
N ILE A 512 -0.13 6.68 -27.37
CA ILE A 512 0.96 5.69 -27.47
C ILE A 512 0.43 4.28 -27.20
N SER A 513 1.05 3.31 -27.84
CA SER A 513 0.95 1.89 -27.48
C SER A 513 2.33 1.28 -27.34
N PHE A 514 2.47 0.28 -26.47
CA PHE A 514 3.68 -0.51 -26.39
C PHE A 514 3.36 -2.01 -26.40
N SER A 515 4.33 -2.79 -26.84
CA SER A 515 4.35 -4.24 -26.68
C SER A 515 5.73 -4.67 -26.20
N LEU A 516 5.79 -5.36 -25.07
CA LEU A 516 6.98 -6.01 -24.54
C LEU A 516 6.86 -7.51 -24.78
N HIS A 517 7.83 -8.07 -25.51
CA HIS A 517 7.94 -9.48 -25.86
C HIS A 517 9.02 -10.14 -24.99
N PRO A 518 8.65 -10.94 -23.96
CA PRO A 518 9.60 -11.60 -23.08
C PRO A 518 10.48 -12.61 -23.83
N ALA A 519 11.78 -12.62 -23.52
CA ALA A 519 12.77 -13.53 -24.13
C ALA A 519 12.55 -15.00 -23.74
N ASP A 520 11.90 -15.24 -22.61
CA ASP A 520 11.53 -16.59 -22.13
C ASP A 520 10.25 -17.14 -22.80
N GLY A 521 9.61 -16.36 -23.69
CA GLY A 521 8.39 -16.75 -24.38
C GLY A 521 7.13 -16.72 -23.51
N THR A 522 7.18 -16.08 -22.33
CA THR A 522 5.97 -15.76 -21.57
C THR A 522 5.08 -14.77 -22.34
N VAL A 523 3.85 -14.60 -21.85
CA VAL A 523 2.82 -13.81 -22.56
C VAL A 523 3.27 -12.36 -22.72
N ASP A 524 3.16 -11.83 -23.95
CA ASP A 524 3.46 -10.43 -24.25
C ASP A 524 2.68 -9.49 -23.33
N TRP A 525 3.37 -8.49 -22.77
CA TRP A 525 2.73 -7.39 -22.06
C TRP A 525 2.47 -6.23 -23.03
N LYS A 526 1.22 -5.79 -23.16
CA LYS A 526 0.81 -4.79 -24.15
C LYS A 526 -0.19 -3.81 -23.54
N MET A 527 0.02 -2.52 -23.78
CA MET A 527 -0.98 -1.48 -23.51
C MET A 527 -1.13 -0.54 -24.69
N SER A 528 -2.30 0.08 -24.80
CA SER A 528 -2.63 0.99 -25.91
C SER A 528 -3.51 2.15 -25.45
N GLY A 529 -3.55 3.21 -26.24
CA GLY A 529 -4.35 4.38 -25.90
C GLY A 529 -3.76 5.19 -24.74
N LEU A 530 -2.45 5.11 -24.50
CA LEU A 530 -1.79 5.85 -23.44
C LEU A 530 -1.74 7.34 -23.81
N THR A 531 -2.25 8.19 -22.91
CA THR A 531 -2.22 9.64 -23.03
C THR A 531 -1.59 10.24 -21.77
N PRO A 532 -0.81 11.34 -21.88
CA PRO A 532 -0.20 12.00 -20.73
C PRO A 532 -1.19 12.56 -19.72
#